data_AF-A0A7V7D958-F1
#
_entry.id   AF-A0A7V7D958-F1
#
_cell.length_a   1.000
_cell.length_b   1.000
_cell.length_c   1.000
_cell.angle_alpha   90.00
_cell.angle_beta   90.00
_cell.angle_gamma   90.00
#
_symmetry.space_group_name_H-M   'P 1'
#
loop_
_entity.id
_entity.type
_entity.pdbx_description
1 polymer ?
#
loop_
_entity_poly.entity_id
_entity_poly.type
_entity_poly.pdbx_seq_one_letter_code
_entity_poly.pdbx_strand_id
1 'polypeptide(L)'
;MEFGEWLCKAVLKYVPHRQWVFSIPKRLRIYFMFDRSLLTKLSRCAWKVLNLYLTQAVPYDDANAGAAVAVQSFGDFQNFHPHLHVLATDGCFYNDGAFMICPPLKTTELEEVFRHEVFKMLKAEGKINDTVIENMLNWHHSGFNVYCGNAIWPHNEEGLENLARYIIRASFSQERMTYITTDDSPDGTAKVIYESKDGKTSKTFDALDWLAQLITHIPNRGEKRGRILNINYSKQTVNN
;
A
#
# COMPACT_ATOMS: atom_id res chain seq x y z
N MET A 1 15.29 15.15 8.44
CA MET A 1 15.08 13.69 8.48
C MET A 1 13.92 13.40 7.56
N GLU A 2 14.19 12.80 6.40
CA GLU A 2 13.13 12.32 5.51
C GLU A 2 12.34 11.21 6.22
N PHE A 3 11.04 11.05 5.92
CA PHE A 3 10.21 10.08 6.62
C PHE A 3 10.78 8.65 6.54
N GLY A 4 11.38 8.27 5.39
CA GLY A 4 12.00 6.95 5.23
C GLY A 4 13.15 6.71 6.20
N GLU A 5 14.02 7.71 6.37
CA GLU A 5 15.12 7.69 7.32
C GLU A 5 14.61 7.59 8.78
N TRP A 6 13.55 8.33 9.11
CA TRP A 6 12.91 8.25 10.43
C TRP A 6 12.29 6.87 10.69
N LEU A 7 11.63 6.29 9.70
CA LEU A 7 11.04 4.95 9.81
C LEU A 7 12.13 3.91 10.14
N CYS A 8 13.24 3.93 9.40
CA CYS A 8 14.35 3.01 9.63
C CYS A 8 15.03 3.21 11.00
N LYS A 9 15.26 4.46 11.42
CA LYS A 9 16.02 4.76 12.65
C LYS A 9 15.19 4.67 13.93
N ALA A 10 13.91 5.06 13.88
CA ALA A 10 13.10 5.26 15.07
C ALA A 10 11.95 4.25 15.23
N VAL A 11 11.58 3.53 14.16
CA VAL A 11 10.42 2.64 14.17
C VAL A 11 10.80 1.17 13.99
N LEU A 12 11.62 0.84 12.99
CA LEU A 12 11.94 -0.56 12.70
C LEU A 12 12.85 -1.18 13.78
N LYS A 13 12.61 -2.45 14.11
CA LYS A 13 13.47 -3.25 15.01
C LYS A 13 14.59 -3.84 14.18
N TYR A 14 15.67 -4.25 14.83
CA TYR A 14 16.75 -4.98 14.18
C TYR A 14 16.38 -6.46 13.94
N VAL A 15 15.42 -6.71 13.04
CA VAL A 15 14.90 -8.03 12.63
C VAL A 15 14.68 -8.03 11.11
N PRO A 16 14.58 -9.18 10.43
CA PRO A 16 14.24 -9.19 9.01
C PRO A 16 12.83 -8.65 8.76
N HIS A 17 12.64 -8.01 7.61
CA HIS A 17 11.36 -7.44 7.16
C HIS A 17 11.03 -7.87 5.72
N ARG A 18 9.76 -7.74 5.33
CA ARG A 18 9.29 -7.89 3.95
C ARG A 18 8.42 -6.74 3.52
N GLN A 19 8.48 -6.43 2.22
CA GLN A 19 7.45 -5.65 1.56
C GLN A 19 6.26 -6.55 1.25
N TRP A 20 5.06 -6.07 1.57
CA TRP A 20 3.81 -6.58 1.04
C TRP A 20 3.11 -5.49 0.23
N VAL A 21 2.45 -5.89 -0.84
CA VAL A 21 1.58 -4.98 -1.61
C VAL A 21 0.20 -5.57 -1.74
N PHE A 22 -0.80 -4.85 -1.25
CA PHE A 22 -2.21 -5.24 -1.34
C PHE A 22 -2.93 -4.33 -2.33
N SER A 23 -3.60 -4.91 -3.32
CA SER A 23 -4.35 -4.14 -4.31
C SER A 23 -5.78 -4.68 -4.49
N ILE A 24 -6.66 -3.80 -4.97
CA ILE A 24 -8.09 -4.09 -5.14
C ILE A 24 -8.53 -3.96 -6.61
N PRO A 25 -9.59 -4.69 -7.02
CA PRO A 25 -10.10 -4.67 -8.38
C PRO A 25 -10.65 -3.30 -8.78
N LYS A 26 -10.54 -2.96 -10.07
CA LYS A 26 -10.97 -1.66 -10.63
C LYS A 26 -12.40 -1.28 -10.24
N ARG A 27 -13.32 -2.26 -10.20
CA ARG A 27 -14.73 -2.08 -9.82
C ARG A 27 -14.91 -1.44 -8.44
N LEU A 28 -14.06 -1.76 -7.47
CA LEU A 28 -14.19 -1.26 -6.10
C LEU A 28 -13.54 0.12 -5.90
N ARG A 29 -12.61 0.51 -6.77
CA ARG A 29 -11.80 1.73 -6.60
C ARG A 29 -12.65 3.00 -6.56
N ILE A 30 -13.80 3.00 -7.23
CA ILE A 30 -14.71 4.14 -7.28
C ILE A 30 -15.23 4.54 -5.90
N TYR A 31 -15.48 3.57 -5.02
CA TYR A 31 -15.92 3.85 -3.65
C TYR A 31 -14.86 4.62 -2.86
N PHE A 32 -13.59 4.23 -3.02
CA PHE A 32 -12.46 4.91 -2.39
C PHE A 32 -12.15 6.27 -3.02
N MET A 33 -12.52 6.47 -4.29
CA MET A 33 -12.41 7.75 -4.97
C MET A 33 -13.29 8.79 -4.31
N PHE A 34 -14.57 8.46 -4.10
CA PHE A 34 -15.56 9.38 -3.54
C PHE A 34 -15.60 9.41 -2.01
N ASP A 35 -15.14 8.35 -1.34
CA ASP A 35 -15.08 8.27 0.11
C ASP A 35 -13.66 7.88 0.56
N ARG A 36 -12.83 8.91 0.80
CA ARG A 36 -11.42 8.76 1.18
C ARG A 36 -11.24 8.14 2.57
N SER A 37 -12.26 8.19 3.43
CA SER A 37 -12.21 7.56 4.76
C SER A 37 -12.00 6.05 4.66
N LEU A 38 -12.48 5.43 3.58
CA LEU A 38 -12.33 4.00 3.29
C LEU A 38 -10.87 3.59 3.12
N LEU A 39 -9.96 4.48 2.69
CA LEU A 39 -8.53 4.15 2.57
C LEU A 39 -7.92 3.74 3.90
N THR A 40 -8.39 4.32 5.00
CA THR A 40 -7.97 3.93 6.36
C THR A 40 -8.55 2.59 6.76
N LYS A 41 -9.79 2.31 6.35
CA LYS A 41 -10.43 1.03 6.63
C LYS A 41 -9.75 -0.09 5.85
N LEU A 42 -9.36 0.17 4.59
CA LEU A 42 -8.59 -0.74 3.76
C LEU A 42 -7.25 -1.12 4.39
N SER A 43 -6.50 -0.14 4.90
CA SER A 43 -5.23 -0.43 5.57
C SER A 43 -5.40 -1.22 6.86
N ARG A 44 -6.49 -1.00 7.60
CA ARG A 44 -6.87 -1.85 8.75
C ARG A 44 -7.23 -3.28 8.34
N CYS A 45 -7.99 -3.45 7.25
CA CYS A 45 -8.31 -4.78 6.70
C CYS A 45 -7.03 -5.54 6.35
N ALA A 46 -6.11 -4.92 5.59
CA ALA A 46 -4.85 -5.55 5.21
C ALA A 46 -3.97 -5.90 6.42
N TRP A 47 -3.83 -4.98 7.38
CA TRP A 47 -3.06 -5.27 8.59
C TRP A 47 -3.67 -6.39 9.41
N LYS A 48 -5.00 -6.39 9.60
CA LYS A 48 -5.70 -7.44 10.34
C LYS A 48 -5.42 -8.82 9.76
N VAL A 49 -5.57 -8.98 8.45
CA VAL A 49 -5.37 -10.29 7.79
C VAL A 49 -3.89 -10.68 7.78
N LEU A 50 -2.98 -9.73 7.54
CA LEU A 50 -1.55 -10.00 7.55
C LEU A 50 -1.03 -10.38 8.94
N ASN A 51 -1.42 -9.63 9.98
CA ASN A 51 -1.01 -9.94 11.34
C ASN A 51 -1.50 -11.34 11.75
N LEU A 52 -2.77 -11.65 11.51
CA LEU A 52 -3.32 -12.98 11.80
C LEU A 52 -2.55 -14.08 11.05
N TYR A 53 -2.26 -13.86 9.77
CA TYR A 53 -1.53 -14.81 8.93
C TYR A 53 -0.11 -15.07 9.45
N LEU A 54 0.60 -14.01 9.86
CA LEU A 54 1.96 -14.14 10.41
C LEU A 54 1.96 -14.81 11.79
N THR A 55 1.05 -14.43 12.69
CA THR A 55 1.01 -15.00 14.04
C THR A 55 0.56 -16.45 14.06
N GLN A 56 -0.32 -16.86 13.13
CA GLN A 56 -0.71 -18.27 12.98
C GLN A 56 0.39 -19.15 12.38
N ALA A 57 1.42 -18.55 11.76
CA ALA A 57 2.54 -19.28 11.19
C ALA A 57 3.60 -19.67 12.24
N VAL A 58 3.44 -19.24 13.49
CA VAL A 58 4.34 -19.53 14.62
C VAL A 58 3.58 -20.21 15.77
N PRO A 59 4.24 -21.04 16.61
CA PRO A 59 3.57 -21.87 17.61
C PRO A 59 3.27 -21.15 18.94
N TYR A 60 3.33 -19.81 18.97
CA TYR A 60 3.23 -19.02 20.20
C TYR A 60 1.96 -18.18 20.22
N ASP A 61 1.14 -18.35 21.26
CA ASP A 61 -0.14 -17.65 21.40
C ASP A 61 0.01 -16.13 21.64
N ASP A 62 1.14 -15.71 22.21
CA ASP A 62 1.49 -14.30 22.45
C ASP A 62 2.23 -13.65 21.26
N ALA A 63 2.35 -14.36 20.14
CA ALA A 63 3.04 -13.89 18.95
C ALA A 63 2.45 -12.59 18.40
N ASN A 64 3.33 -11.68 17.98
CA ASN A 64 2.94 -10.38 17.45
C ASN A 64 3.90 -9.92 16.35
N ALA A 65 3.35 -9.52 15.20
CA ALA A 65 4.13 -8.94 14.12
C ALA A 65 4.19 -7.41 14.24
N GLY A 66 5.23 -6.80 13.65
CA GLY A 66 5.33 -5.35 13.49
C GLY A 66 5.06 -4.95 12.03
N ALA A 67 4.40 -3.83 11.79
CA ALA A 67 4.29 -3.27 10.45
C ALA A 67 4.13 -1.75 10.37
N ALA A 68 4.52 -1.21 9.21
CA ALA A 68 4.20 0.13 8.77
C ALA A 68 3.42 0.05 7.45
N VAL A 69 2.26 0.71 7.39
CA VAL A 69 1.39 0.70 6.20
C VAL A 69 1.41 2.08 5.53
N ALA A 70 1.56 2.11 4.21
CA ALA A 70 1.44 3.31 3.39
C ALA A 70 0.37 3.09 2.32
N VAL A 71 -0.52 4.06 2.16
CA VAL A 71 -1.56 4.02 1.15
C VAL A 71 -1.06 4.80 -0.07
N GLN A 72 -1.03 4.17 -1.23
CA GLN A 72 -0.83 4.84 -2.52
C GLN A 72 -2.14 4.82 -3.29
N SER A 73 -2.41 5.90 -4.05
CA SER A 73 -3.69 6.12 -4.71
C SER A 73 -3.58 6.28 -6.23
N PHE A 74 -2.38 6.16 -6.77
CA PHE A 74 -2.04 6.44 -8.16
C PHE A 74 -1.43 5.20 -8.81
N GLY A 75 -1.80 4.95 -10.06
CA GLY A 75 -1.08 4.05 -10.96
C GLY A 75 0.04 4.79 -11.69
N ASP A 76 0.72 4.10 -12.59
CA ASP A 76 1.88 4.65 -13.28
C ASP A 76 1.55 5.92 -14.08
N PHE A 77 0.34 5.95 -14.67
CA PHE A 77 -0.19 7.07 -15.44
C PHE A 77 -1.23 7.91 -14.67
N GLN A 78 -1.07 8.06 -13.35
CA GLN A 78 -1.98 8.83 -12.47
C GLN A 78 -3.44 8.34 -12.42
N ASN A 79 -3.74 7.19 -13.02
CA ASN A 79 -5.07 6.59 -12.86
C ASN A 79 -5.31 6.27 -11.38
N PHE A 80 -6.50 6.58 -10.88
CA PHE A 80 -6.82 6.30 -9.48
C PHE A 80 -6.74 4.79 -9.18
N HIS A 81 -5.77 4.43 -8.34
CA HIS A 81 -5.39 3.05 -8.02
C HIS A 81 -5.00 2.95 -6.54
N PRO A 82 -5.98 2.82 -5.64
CA PRO A 82 -5.72 2.60 -4.23
C PRO A 82 -5.07 1.22 -4.04
N HIS A 83 -3.88 1.22 -3.48
CA HIS A 83 -3.14 0.04 -3.07
C HIS A 83 -2.31 0.36 -1.82
N LEU A 84 -1.92 -0.68 -1.10
CA LEU A 84 -1.19 -0.55 0.15
C LEU A 84 0.20 -1.12 -0.03
N HIS A 85 1.21 -0.37 0.39
CA HIS A 85 2.52 -0.91 0.67
C HIS A 85 2.63 -1.14 2.17
N VAL A 86 3.02 -2.34 2.58
CA VAL A 86 3.24 -2.69 3.97
C VAL A 86 4.68 -3.14 4.13
N LEU A 87 5.40 -2.49 5.04
CA LEU A 87 6.68 -3.00 5.53
C LEU A 87 6.41 -3.74 6.82
N ALA A 88 6.45 -5.07 6.80
CA ALA A 88 6.16 -5.90 7.96
C ALA A 88 7.39 -6.71 8.38
N THR A 89 7.49 -7.08 9.65
CA THR A 89 8.49 -8.03 10.12
C THR A 89 8.34 -9.38 9.41
N ASP A 90 9.45 -10.03 9.06
CA ASP A 90 9.45 -11.36 8.41
C ASP A 90 9.29 -12.50 9.43
N GLY A 91 8.40 -12.30 10.40
CA GLY A 91 8.34 -13.07 11.62
C GLY A 91 7.56 -12.35 12.71
N CYS A 92 7.49 -12.99 13.87
CA CYS A 92 6.77 -12.50 15.04
C CYS A 92 7.70 -12.39 16.25
N PHE A 93 7.44 -11.38 17.08
CA PHE A 93 7.94 -11.31 18.44
C PHE A 93 7.08 -12.18 19.36
N TYR A 94 7.68 -12.83 20.35
CA TYR A 94 7.03 -13.67 21.35
C TYR A 94 7.89 -13.70 22.63
N ASN A 95 7.36 -14.23 23.73
CA ASN A 95 8.10 -14.44 24.99
C ASN A 95 8.97 -13.23 25.38
N ASP A 96 8.32 -12.08 25.58
CA ASP A 96 8.97 -10.83 26.05
C ASP A 96 10.16 -10.35 25.18
N GLY A 97 10.05 -10.52 23.86
CA GLY A 97 10.93 -9.88 22.87
C GLY A 97 11.81 -10.81 22.06
N ALA A 98 11.73 -12.13 22.27
CA ALA A 98 12.31 -13.10 21.34
C ALA A 98 11.65 -12.98 19.96
N PHE A 99 12.38 -13.30 18.89
CA PHE A 99 11.89 -13.19 17.51
C PHE A 99 12.01 -14.51 16.77
N MET A 100 10.93 -14.93 16.11
CA MET A 100 10.89 -16.13 15.27
C MET A 100 10.53 -15.73 13.84
N ILE A 101 11.37 -16.13 12.89
CA ILE A 101 11.13 -15.95 11.46
C ILE A 101 9.99 -16.88 11.04
N CYS A 102 9.07 -16.38 10.22
CA CYS A 102 7.98 -17.20 9.71
C CYS A 102 8.47 -18.25 8.69
N PRO A 103 7.81 -19.43 8.62
CA PRO A 103 8.02 -20.36 7.52
C PRO A 103 7.65 -19.73 6.17
N PRO A 104 8.00 -20.35 5.03
CA PRO A 104 7.65 -19.85 3.70
C PRO A 104 6.16 -19.52 3.57
N LEU A 105 5.87 -18.28 3.17
CA LEU A 105 4.53 -17.72 3.12
C LEU A 105 3.90 -17.88 1.73
N LYS A 106 2.60 -18.24 1.70
CA LYS A 106 1.80 -18.41 0.49
C LYS A 106 0.84 -17.24 0.34
N THR A 107 1.06 -16.39 -0.66
CA THR A 107 0.24 -15.19 -0.87
C THR A 107 -1.19 -15.47 -1.32
N THR A 108 -1.46 -16.62 -1.95
CA THR A 108 -2.79 -16.99 -2.45
C THR A 108 -3.82 -17.13 -1.33
N GLU A 109 -3.43 -17.74 -0.21
CA GLU A 109 -4.29 -17.89 0.97
C GLU A 109 -4.61 -16.52 1.59
N LEU A 110 -3.60 -15.65 1.67
CA LEU A 110 -3.76 -14.31 2.21
C LEU A 110 -4.62 -13.41 1.31
N GLU A 111 -4.52 -13.56 -0.02
CA GLU A 111 -5.37 -12.82 -0.97
C GLU A 111 -6.86 -13.13 -0.78
N GLU A 112 -7.21 -14.40 -0.57
CA GLU A 112 -8.59 -14.83 -0.35
C GLU A 112 -9.18 -14.25 0.94
N VAL A 113 -8.42 -14.31 2.03
CA VAL A 113 -8.85 -13.73 3.31
C VAL A 113 -8.93 -12.20 3.23
N PHE A 114 -7.98 -11.56 2.53
CA PHE A 114 -8.01 -10.12 2.28
C PHE A 114 -9.25 -9.71 1.46
N ARG A 115 -9.55 -10.44 0.39
CA ARG A 115 -10.76 -10.25 -0.43
C ARG A 115 -12.02 -10.30 0.43
N HIS A 116 -12.15 -11.32 1.28
CA HIS A 116 -13.29 -11.47 2.18
C HIS A 116 -13.39 -10.29 3.16
N GLU A 117 -12.29 -9.89 3.81
CA GLU A 117 -12.29 -8.80 4.79
C GLU A 117 -12.65 -7.46 4.14
N VAL A 118 -12.20 -7.20 2.90
CA VAL A 118 -12.57 -5.99 2.15
C VAL A 118 -14.05 -5.98 1.77
N PHE A 119 -14.60 -7.11 1.31
CA PHE A 119 -16.04 -7.20 1.03
C PHE A 119 -16.89 -6.98 2.27
N LYS A 120 -16.51 -7.61 3.40
CA LYS A 120 -17.17 -7.41 4.69
C LYS A 120 -17.18 -5.94 5.09
N MET A 121 -16.03 -5.27 4.97
CA MET A 121 -15.90 -3.85 5.28
C MET A 121 -16.78 -3.00 4.35
N LEU A 122 -16.68 -3.16 3.03
CA LEU A 122 -17.47 -2.35 2.08
C LEU A 122 -18.98 -2.58 2.20
N LYS A 123 -19.42 -3.78 2.56
CA LYS A 123 -20.83 -4.08 2.85
C LYS A 123 -21.30 -3.37 4.11
N ALA A 124 -20.50 -3.39 5.19
CA ALA A 124 -20.80 -2.68 6.42
C ALA A 124 -20.86 -1.15 6.22
N GLU A 125 -20.09 -0.63 5.28
CA GLU A 125 -20.10 0.79 4.86
C GLU A 125 -21.21 1.13 3.85
N GLY A 126 -22.08 0.18 3.51
CA GLY A 126 -23.18 0.36 2.55
C GLY A 126 -22.73 0.64 1.11
N LYS A 127 -21.48 0.34 0.76
CA LYS A 127 -20.92 0.60 -0.60
C LYS A 127 -21.26 -0.51 -1.59
N ILE A 128 -21.42 -1.74 -1.10
CA ILE A 128 -21.80 -2.92 -1.87
C ILE A 128 -22.83 -3.75 -1.10
N ASN A 129 -23.52 -4.65 -1.79
CA ASN A 129 -24.48 -5.59 -1.22
C ASN A 129 -24.11 -7.04 -1.59
N ASP A 130 -24.89 -8.01 -1.12
CA ASP A 130 -24.64 -9.44 -1.37
C ASP A 130 -24.64 -9.79 -2.86
N THR A 131 -25.56 -9.23 -3.64
CA THR A 131 -25.59 -9.44 -5.09
C THR A 131 -24.29 -9.01 -5.79
N VAL A 132 -23.71 -7.87 -5.37
CA VAL A 132 -22.42 -7.42 -5.90
C VAL A 132 -21.29 -8.36 -5.50
N ILE A 133 -21.30 -8.83 -4.24
CA ILE A 133 -20.28 -9.76 -3.72
C ILE A 133 -20.36 -11.09 -4.48
N GLU A 134 -21.53 -11.71 -4.57
CA GLU A 134 -21.76 -12.97 -5.30
C GLU A 134 -21.33 -12.85 -6.76
N ASN A 135 -21.68 -11.76 -7.43
CA ASN A 135 -21.24 -11.52 -8.81
C ASN A 135 -19.71 -11.50 -8.94
N MET A 136 -19.02 -10.83 -8.02
CA MET A 136 -17.55 -10.72 -8.05
C MET A 136 -16.85 -12.01 -7.63
N LEU A 137 -17.45 -12.81 -6.76
CA LEU A 137 -16.91 -14.12 -6.38
C LEU A 137 -16.89 -15.10 -7.55
N ASN A 138 -17.78 -14.93 -8.53
CA ASN A 138 -17.86 -15.75 -9.75
C ASN A 138 -16.85 -15.33 -10.84
N TRP A 139 -16.03 -14.31 -10.63
CA TRP A 139 -15.04 -13.89 -11.63
C TRP A 139 -13.85 -14.85 -11.68
N HIS A 140 -13.42 -15.22 -12.89
CA HIS A 140 -12.24 -16.07 -13.08
C HIS A 140 -10.97 -15.48 -12.46
N HIS A 141 -10.84 -14.14 -12.51
CA HIS A 141 -9.80 -13.40 -11.79
C HIS A 141 -10.46 -12.41 -10.83
N SER A 142 -10.13 -12.54 -9.54
CA SER A 142 -10.67 -11.70 -8.47
C SER A 142 -10.36 -10.21 -8.68
N GLY A 143 -9.21 -9.93 -9.31
CA GLY A 143 -8.60 -8.60 -9.42
C GLY A 143 -8.10 -8.02 -8.10
N PHE A 144 -8.20 -8.80 -7.01
CA PHE A 144 -7.38 -8.59 -5.82
C PHE A 144 -5.99 -9.14 -6.11
N ASN A 145 -4.99 -8.60 -5.41
CA ASN A 145 -3.66 -9.18 -5.44
C ASN A 145 -2.92 -8.88 -4.13
N VAL A 146 -2.21 -9.90 -3.64
CA VAL A 146 -1.25 -9.77 -2.55
C VAL A 146 0.13 -10.18 -3.07
N TYR A 147 1.05 -9.22 -3.09
CA TYR A 147 2.44 -9.47 -3.38
C TYR A 147 3.25 -9.56 -2.08
N CYS A 148 4.20 -10.48 -2.05
CA CYS A 148 5.18 -10.63 -0.97
C CYS A 148 6.59 -10.55 -1.58
N GLY A 149 7.36 -9.57 -1.14
CA GLY A 149 8.74 -9.37 -1.55
C GLY A 149 9.71 -10.31 -0.83
N ASN A 150 10.97 -10.25 -1.27
CA ASN A 150 12.06 -10.95 -0.60
C ASN A 150 12.29 -10.39 0.81
N ALA A 151 12.82 -11.24 1.69
CA ALA A 151 13.26 -10.82 3.01
C ALA A 151 14.41 -9.81 2.88
N ILE A 152 14.30 -8.72 3.62
CA ILE A 152 15.36 -7.73 3.80
C ILE A 152 15.91 -7.93 5.21
N TRP A 153 17.12 -8.45 5.29
CA TRP A 153 17.81 -8.69 6.55
C TRP A 153 18.22 -7.38 7.21
N PRO A 154 18.29 -7.32 8.56
CA PRO A 154 18.50 -6.06 9.28
C PRO A 154 19.88 -5.43 9.04
N HIS A 155 20.87 -6.19 8.56
CA HIS A 155 22.17 -5.65 8.16
C HIS A 155 22.14 -4.94 6.80
N ASN A 156 21.08 -5.12 6.00
CA ASN A 156 20.88 -4.42 4.74
C ASN A 156 20.13 -3.11 4.97
N GLU A 157 20.79 -2.17 5.63
CA GLU A 157 20.21 -0.85 5.96
C GLU A 157 19.81 -0.07 4.70
N GLU A 158 20.64 -0.13 3.65
CA GLU A 158 20.37 0.51 2.37
C GLU A 158 19.08 -0.03 1.73
N GLY A 159 18.88 -1.36 1.75
CA GLY A 159 17.67 -1.99 1.25
C GLY A 159 16.42 -1.59 2.03
N LEU A 160 16.50 -1.51 3.36
CA LEU A 160 15.40 -1.05 4.21
C LEU A 160 15.07 0.41 3.96
N GLU A 161 16.09 1.27 3.85
CA GLU A 161 15.90 2.69 3.58
C GLU A 161 15.31 2.95 2.20
N ASN A 162 15.82 2.27 1.17
CA ASN A 162 15.28 2.35 -0.19
C ASN A 162 13.80 1.93 -0.22
N LEU A 163 13.44 0.85 0.48
CA LEU A 163 12.06 0.43 0.59
C LEU A 163 11.22 1.44 1.38
N ALA A 164 11.73 1.96 2.50
CA ALA A 164 11.04 2.97 3.30
C ALA A 164 10.78 4.25 2.48
N ARG A 165 11.74 4.74 1.69
CA ARG A 165 11.53 5.85 0.76
C ARG A 165 10.49 5.50 -0.32
N TYR A 166 10.57 4.28 -0.86
CA TYR A 166 9.67 3.81 -1.91
C TYR A 166 8.19 3.80 -1.49
N ILE A 167 7.87 3.36 -0.26
CA ILE A 167 6.48 3.22 0.16
C ILE A 167 5.75 4.57 0.32
N ILE A 168 6.48 5.70 0.45
CA ILE A 168 5.91 7.05 0.71
C ILE A 168 6.13 8.02 -0.45
N ARG A 169 6.56 7.51 -1.61
CA ARG A 169 6.90 8.32 -2.78
C ARG A 169 5.76 9.25 -3.23
N ALA A 170 6.16 10.31 -3.94
CA ALA A 170 5.23 11.20 -4.63
C ALA A 170 4.39 10.46 -5.68
N SER A 171 3.22 11.01 -6.03
CA SER A 171 2.31 10.39 -6.99
C SER A 171 2.84 10.38 -8.42
N PHE A 172 3.71 11.32 -8.76
CA PHE A 172 4.30 11.47 -10.08
C PHE A 172 5.77 11.91 -9.98
N SER A 173 6.54 11.61 -11.02
CA SER A 173 7.85 12.22 -11.29
C SER A 173 7.70 13.30 -12.36
N GLN A 174 8.28 14.49 -12.12
CA GLN A 174 8.37 15.56 -13.11
C GLN A 174 9.32 15.22 -14.26
N GLU A 175 10.36 14.41 -14.00
CA GLU A 175 11.34 14.01 -15.02
C GLU A 175 10.70 13.17 -16.14
N ARG A 176 9.57 12.50 -15.85
CA ARG A 176 8.80 11.72 -16.82
C ARG A 176 7.76 12.54 -17.58
N MET A 177 7.74 13.87 -17.39
CA MET A 177 6.70 14.76 -17.90
C MET A 177 7.27 15.71 -18.94
N THR A 178 6.60 15.80 -20.09
CA THR A 178 6.85 16.84 -21.10
C THR A 178 5.58 17.64 -21.30
N TYR A 179 5.67 18.96 -21.14
CA TYR A 179 4.56 19.89 -21.34
C TYR A 179 4.60 20.46 -22.75
N ILE A 180 3.44 20.50 -23.41
CA ILE A 180 3.25 21.09 -24.75
C ILE A 180 2.28 22.25 -24.61
N THR A 181 2.68 23.42 -25.09
CA THR A 181 1.87 24.64 -25.01
C THR A 181 0.69 24.62 -25.99
N THR A 182 -0.23 25.57 -25.86
CA THR A 182 -1.32 25.75 -26.83
C THR A 182 -0.82 26.09 -28.22
N ASP A 183 0.28 26.83 -28.31
CA ASP A 183 0.86 27.32 -29.56
C ASP A 183 1.55 26.18 -30.34
N ASP A 184 2.07 25.20 -29.60
CA ASP A 184 2.74 24.01 -30.16
C ASP A 184 1.79 22.83 -30.40
N SER A 185 0.53 22.91 -29.91
CA SER A 185 -0.45 21.83 -30.08
C SER A 185 -1.28 22.02 -31.36
N PRO A 186 -1.42 20.99 -32.23
CA PRO A 186 -2.20 21.08 -33.47
C PRO A 186 -3.68 21.44 -33.28
N ASP A 187 -4.25 21.15 -32.10
CA ASP A 187 -5.64 21.40 -31.74
C ASP A 187 -5.84 22.63 -30.85
N GLY A 188 -4.78 23.43 -30.62
CA GLY A 188 -4.81 24.61 -29.77
C GLY A 188 -5.01 24.33 -28.27
N THR A 189 -4.96 23.07 -27.84
CA THR A 189 -5.13 22.66 -26.44
C THR A 189 -3.78 22.23 -25.85
N ALA A 190 -3.38 22.81 -24.71
CA ALA A 190 -2.15 22.40 -24.04
C ALA A 190 -2.19 20.91 -23.62
N LYS A 191 -1.07 20.21 -23.78
CA LYS A 191 -0.96 18.77 -23.51
C LYS A 191 0.15 18.44 -22.52
N VAL A 192 0.05 17.27 -21.89
CA VAL A 192 1.12 16.64 -21.12
C VAL A 192 1.39 15.27 -21.70
N ILE A 193 2.63 15.02 -22.11
CA ILE A 193 3.13 13.68 -22.40
C ILE A 193 3.76 13.14 -21.12
N TYR A 194 3.37 11.93 -20.76
CA TYR A 194 3.86 11.27 -19.56
C TYR A 194 4.39 9.87 -19.85
N GLU A 195 5.62 9.60 -19.44
CA GLU A 195 6.30 8.33 -19.67
C GLU A 195 6.10 7.33 -18.53
N SER A 196 5.99 6.05 -18.88
CA SER A 196 5.93 4.96 -17.91
C SER A 196 7.23 4.83 -17.13
N LYS A 197 7.17 4.21 -15.95
CA LYS A 197 8.35 4.03 -15.08
C LYS A 197 9.49 3.28 -15.78
N ASP A 198 9.17 2.37 -16.68
CA ASP A 198 10.14 1.58 -17.44
C ASP A 198 10.58 2.24 -18.76
N GLY A 199 10.06 3.44 -19.08
CA GLY A 199 10.38 4.19 -20.29
C GLY A 199 9.87 3.56 -21.60
N LYS A 200 9.07 2.48 -21.51
CA LYS A 200 8.64 1.73 -22.72
C LYS A 200 7.39 2.29 -23.37
N THR A 201 6.60 3.04 -22.62
CA THR A 201 5.30 3.56 -23.09
C THR A 201 5.11 4.99 -22.63
N SER A 202 4.42 5.79 -23.43
CA SER A 202 4.00 7.14 -23.05
C SER A 202 2.51 7.32 -23.32
N LYS A 203 1.90 8.27 -22.61
CA LYS A 203 0.53 8.71 -22.85
C LYS A 203 0.45 10.21 -22.92
N THR A 204 -0.41 10.70 -23.80
CA THR A 204 -0.72 12.12 -23.94
C THR A 204 -2.05 12.41 -23.28
N PHE A 205 -2.10 13.50 -22.52
CA PHE A 205 -3.28 14.00 -21.83
C PHE A 205 -3.51 15.46 -22.20
N ASP A 206 -4.76 15.91 -22.18
CA ASP A 206 -5.03 17.34 -22.07
C ASP A 206 -4.49 17.84 -20.73
N ALA A 207 -3.86 19.02 -20.73
CA ALA A 207 -3.19 19.54 -19.54
C ALA A 207 -4.17 19.69 -18.36
N LEU A 208 -5.42 20.07 -18.64
CA LEU A 208 -6.46 20.16 -17.61
C LEU A 208 -6.90 18.79 -17.09
N ASP A 209 -7.00 17.78 -17.94
CA ASP A 209 -7.32 16.40 -17.52
C ASP A 209 -6.19 15.79 -16.67
N TRP A 210 -4.94 16.10 -17.02
CA TRP A 210 -3.78 15.72 -16.24
C TRP A 210 -3.81 16.35 -14.84
N LEU A 211 -4.07 17.66 -14.76
CA LEU A 211 -4.24 18.35 -13.48
C LEU A 211 -5.42 17.78 -12.68
N ALA A 212 -6.55 17.51 -13.33
CA ALA A 212 -7.72 16.91 -12.71
C ALA A 212 -7.41 15.52 -12.12
N GLN A 213 -6.60 14.71 -12.79
CA GLN A 213 -6.14 13.43 -12.23
C GLN A 213 -5.19 13.63 -11.04
N LEU A 214 -4.23 14.54 -11.15
CA LEU A 214 -3.27 14.83 -10.08
C LEU A 214 -3.95 15.27 -8.78
N ILE A 215 -4.95 16.16 -8.87
CA ILE A 215 -5.66 16.64 -7.67
C ILE A 215 -6.40 15.51 -6.95
N THR A 216 -6.78 14.43 -7.64
CA THR A 216 -7.41 13.28 -6.97
C THR A 216 -6.48 12.61 -5.96
N HIS A 217 -5.16 12.75 -6.11
CA HIS A 217 -4.18 12.15 -5.20
C HIS A 217 -3.86 13.04 -3.99
N ILE A 218 -4.36 14.27 -3.95
CA ILE A 218 -4.19 15.19 -2.82
C ILE A 218 -5.14 14.73 -1.69
N PRO A 219 -4.64 14.42 -0.48
CA PRO A 219 -5.49 14.04 0.65
C PRO A 219 -6.45 15.19 1.02
N ASN A 220 -7.64 14.86 1.51
CA ASN A 220 -8.51 15.88 2.09
C ASN A 220 -7.86 16.48 3.34
N ARG A 221 -8.33 17.67 3.75
CA ARG A 221 -7.87 18.33 4.98
C ARG A 221 -8.06 17.40 6.18
N GLY A 222 -6.96 17.09 6.89
CA GLY A 222 -6.95 16.17 8.03
C GLY A 222 -6.68 14.70 7.68
N GLU A 223 -6.69 14.33 6.40
CA GLU A 223 -6.29 13.00 5.94
C GLU A 223 -4.79 12.96 5.65
N LYS A 224 -4.08 11.98 6.21
CA LYS A 224 -2.65 11.76 5.95
C LYS A 224 -2.47 10.71 4.84
N ARG A 225 -1.58 10.99 3.89
CA ARG A 225 -1.21 10.12 2.74
C ARG A 225 -0.49 8.83 3.18
N GLY A 226 0.30 8.91 4.25
CA GLY A 226 0.87 7.77 4.97
C GLY A 226 0.24 7.62 6.34
N ARG A 227 -0.18 6.40 6.71
CA ARG A 227 -0.72 6.08 8.03
C ARG A 227 -0.03 4.84 8.58
N ILE A 228 0.92 5.05 9.50
CA ILE A 228 1.44 3.93 10.29
C ILE A 228 0.31 3.45 11.20
N LEU A 229 -0.20 2.26 10.93
CA LEU A 229 -1.16 1.55 11.78
C LEU A 229 -0.36 0.50 12.57
N ASN A 230 -0.34 0.68 13.89
CA ASN A 230 0.29 -0.15 14.92
C ASN A 230 1.80 -0.41 14.83
N ILE A 231 2.52 0.43 15.57
CA ILE A 231 3.82 0.11 16.17
C ILE A 231 3.51 -0.60 17.49
N ASN A 232 3.37 -1.94 17.51
CA ASN A 232 3.58 -2.71 18.75
C ASN A 232 5.08 -2.82 19.00
N TYR A 233 5.72 -1.66 19.19
CA TYR A 233 7.10 -1.57 19.65
C TYR A 233 7.01 -0.90 21.01
N SER A 234 6.62 -1.67 22.03
CA SER A 234 7.03 -1.30 23.37
C SER A 234 8.55 -1.18 23.33
N LYS A 235 9.06 0.03 23.59
CA LYS A 235 10.36 0.10 24.25
C LYS A 235 10.13 -0.58 25.58
N GLN A 236 10.68 -1.78 25.78
CA GLN A 236 11.18 -2.06 27.11
C GLN A 236 12.21 -0.96 27.38
N THR A 237 11.79 0.08 28.09
CA THR A 237 12.71 0.87 28.88
C THR A 237 13.36 -0.09 29.85
N VAL A 238 14.53 -0.61 29.48
CA VAL A 238 15.48 -1.12 30.46
C VAL A 238 15.90 0.11 31.25
N ASN A 239 15.26 0.31 32.41
CA ASN A 239 15.81 1.15 33.44
C ASN A 239 17.10 0.49 33.91
N ASN A 240 18.25 1.06 33.55
CA ASN A 240 19.46 0.97 34.34
C ASN A 240 19.80 2.38 34.83
#